data_AF-A0A848T0T3-F1
#
_entry.id   AF-A0A848T0T3-F1
#
_cell.length_a   1.000
_cell.length_b   1.000
_cell.length_c   1.000
_cell.angle_alpha   90.00
_cell.angle_beta   90.00
_cell.angle_gamma   90.00
#
_symmetry.space_group_name_H-M   'P 1'
#
loop_
_entity.id
_entity.type
_entity.pdbx_description
1 polymer ?
#
loop_
_entity_poly.entity_id
_entity_poly.type
_entity_poly.pdbx_seq_one_letter_code
_entity_poly.pdbx_strand_id
1 'polypeptide(L)' 'FNVLNLRQPIVAQIWDGLNRLLEPIYTPIRRMLPNTGALDLAPLVLFIIIIILRDIVIPDLARAILV' A
#
# COMPACT_ATOMS: atom_id res chain seq x y z
N PHE A 1 -21.41 -0.85 15.93
CA PHE A 1 -20.05 -0.78 15.35
C PHE A 1 -19.06 -1.70 16.09
N ASN A 2 -19.34 -3.01 16.17
CA ASN A 2 -18.47 -4.00 16.84
C ASN A 2 -18.11 -5.18 15.90
N VAL A 3 -18.25 -4.97 14.58
CA VAL A 3 -18.10 -6.01 13.56
C VAL A 3 -16.64 -6.21 13.13
N LEU A 4 -15.80 -5.22 13.41
CA LEU A 4 -14.35 -5.24 13.18
C LEU A 4 -13.64 -5.15 14.54
N ASN A 5 -13.66 -6.25 15.30
CA ASN A 5 -12.91 -6.33 16.54
C ASN A 5 -11.65 -7.17 16.30
N LEU A 6 -10.49 -6.52 16.30
CA LEU A 6 -9.18 -7.19 16.13
C LEU A 6 -8.88 -8.23 17.23
N ARG A 7 -9.65 -8.24 18.33
CA ARG A 7 -9.56 -9.29 19.35
C ARG A 7 -10.22 -10.60 18.92
N GLN A 8 -11.01 -10.60 17.85
CA GLN A 8 -11.59 -11.82 17.30
C GLN A 8 -10.52 -12.58 16.49
N PRO A 9 -10.30 -13.88 16.75
CA PRO A 9 -9.21 -14.64 16.12
C PRO A 9 -9.23 -14.60 14.59
N ILE A 10 -10.42 -14.61 13.98
CA ILE A 10 -10.59 -14.58 12.52
C ILE A 10 -10.13 -13.24 11.94
N VAL A 11 -10.53 -12.13 12.57
CA VAL A 11 -10.17 -10.78 12.10
C VAL A 11 -8.65 -10.55 12.25
N ALA A 12 -8.07 -11.01 13.36
CA ALA A 12 -6.63 -10.95 13.59
C ALA A 12 -5.84 -11.74 12.54
N GLN A 13 -6.26 -12.96 12.22
CA GLN A 13 -5.60 -13.78 11.18
C GLN A 13 -5.65 -13.13 9.79
N ILE A 14 -6.80 -12.55 9.43
CA ILE A 14 -6.96 -11.83 8.17
C ILE A 14 -6.04 -10.60 8.15
N TRP A 15 -6.02 -9.84 9.25
CA TRP A 15 -5.18 -8.66 9.40
C TRP A 15 -3.69 -8.99 9.31
N ASP A 16 -3.23 -10.03 10.01
CA ASP A 16 -1.84 -10.48 9.99
C ASP A 16 -1.45 -11.04 8.63
N GLY A 17 -2.35 -11.78 7.98
CA GLY A 17 -2.16 -12.28 6.62
C GLY A 17 -1.98 -11.14 5.61
N LEU A 18 -2.89 -10.15 5.64
CA LEU A 18 -2.80 -8.95 4.81
C LEU A 18 -1.51 -8.17 5.07
N ASN A 19 -1.17 -7.93 6.34
CA ASN A 19 0.04 -7.21 6.68
C ASN A 19 1.30 -7.92 6.17
N ARG A 20 1.41 -9.24 6.34
CA ARG A 20 2.57 -10.00 5.83
C ARG A 20 2.70 -9.93 4.32
N LEU A 21 1.58 -9.88 3.60
CA LEU A 21 1.58 -9.74 2.14
C LEU A 21 2.00 -8.33 1.69
N LEU A 22 1.61 -7.30 2.44
CA LEU A 22 1.88 -5.90 2.10
C LEU A 22 3.22 -5.39 2.65
N GLU A 23 3.72 -5.98 3.73
CA GLU A 23 5.00 -5.65 4.39
C GLU A 23 6.21 -5.57 3.45
N PRO A 24 6.43 -6.48 2.49
CA PRO A 24 7.54 -6.37 1.54
C PRO A 24 7.44 -5.12 0.65
N ILE A 25 6.23 -4.59 0.42
CA ILE A 25 6.00 -3.37 -0.38
C ILE A 25 6.05 -2.13 0.53
N TYR A 26 5.47 -2.20 1.72
CA TYR A 26 5.44 -1.10 2.68
C TYR A 26 6.80 -0.80 3.31
N THR A 27 7.64 -1.82 3.54
CA THR A 27 8.95 -1.63 4.19
C THR A 27 9.88 -0.73 3.37
N PRO A 28 10.09 -0.94 2.06
CA PRO A 28 10.86 -0.02 1.21
C PRO A 28 10.30 1.40 1.24
N ILE A 29 8.97 1.54 1.09
CA ILE A 29 8.31 2.85 1.08
C ILE A 29 8.56 3.57 2.40
N ARG A 30 8.38 2.89 3.54
CA ARG A 30 8.58 3.46 4.87
C ARG A 30 10.03 3.88 5.13
N ARG A 31 11.01 3.17 4.55
CA ARG A 31 12.44 3.55 4.64
C ARG A 31 12.79 4.82 3.86
N MET A 32 12.01 5.17 2.84
CA MET A 32 12.18 6.40 2.07
C MET A 32 11.48 7.60 2.74
N LEU A 33 10.55 7.34 3.65
CA LEU A 33 9.80 8.38 4.34
C LEU A 33 10.55 8.86 5.60
N PRO A 34 10.40 10.15 5.97
CA PRO A 34 10.89 10.64 7.24
C PRO A 34 10.17 9.92 8.39
N ASN A 35 10.77 9.92 9.59
CA ASN A 35 10.17 9.28 10.77
C ASN A 35 8.83 9.95 11.14
N THR A 36 7.71 9.31 10.78
CA THR A 36 6.33 9.79 11.01
C THR A 36 5.75 9.39 12.38
N GLY A 37 6.59 8.87 13.28
CA GLY A 37 6.16 8.43 14.61
C GLY A 37 5.21 7.23 14.54
N ALA A 38 4.04 7.33 15.20
CA ALA A 38 3.04 6.26 15.24
C ALA A 38 2.16 6.16 13.99
N LEU A 39 2.27 7.13 13.07
CA LEU A 39 1.45 7.17 11.86
C LEU A 39 2.17 6.48 10.71
N ASP A 40 1.55 5.46 10.12
CA ASP A 40 2.08 4.81 8.92
C ASP A 40 1.57 5.51 7.66
N LEU A 41 2.45 6.27 7.00
CA LEU A 41 2.14 6.91 5.71
C LEU A 41 2.42 6.01 4.51
N ALA A 42 3.03 4.83 4.70
CA ALA A 42 3.36 3.93 3.60
C ALA A 42 2.14 3.53 2.75
N PRO A 43 0.95 3.26 3.31
CA PRO A 43 -0.24 2.95 2.52
C PRO A 43 -0.66 4.12 1.61
N LEU A 44 -0.64 5.36 2.12
CA LEU A 44 -0.99 6.55 1.34
C LEU A 44 -0.03 6.74 0.17
N VAL A 45 1.27 6.59 0.41
CA VAL A 45 2.30 6.72 -0.62
C VAL A 45 2.17 5.61 -1.66
N LEU A 46 1.88 4.37 -1.24
CA LEU A 46 1.60 3.28 -2.17
C LEU A 46 0.42 3.61 -3.09
N PHE A 47 -0.67 4.17 -2.54
CA PHE A 47 -1.81 4.61 -3.35
C PHE A 47 -1.43 5.66 -4.38
N ILE A 48 -0.63 6.66 -4.00
CA ILE A 48 -0.16 7.70 -4.92
C ILE A 48 0.68 7.10 -6.04
N ILE A 49 1.60 6.19 -5.72
CA ILE A 49 2.43 5.48 -6.71
C ILE A 49 1.53 4.72 -7.70
N ILE A 50 0.54 3.99 -7.21
CA ILE A 50 -0.40 3.25 -8.06
C ILE A 50 -1.14 4.19 -9.01
N ILE A 51 -1.65 5.33 -8.52
CA ILE A 51 -2.36 6.32 -9.34
C ILE A 51 -1.45 6.87 -10.43
N ILE A 52 -0.22 7.27 -10.09
CA ILE A 52 0.76 7.78 -11.06
C ILE A 52 1.09 6.72 -12.12
N LEU A 53 1.30 5.48 -11.70
CA LEU A 53 1.59 4.39 -12.62
C LEU A 53 0.42 4.15 -13.58
N ARG A 54 -0.81 4.14 -13.05
CA ARG A 54 -2.02 3.87 -13.83
C ARG A 54 -2.39 4.99 -14.79
N ASP A 55 -2.34 6.24 -14.34
CA ASP A 55 -2.94 7.36 -15.07
C ASP A 55 -1.92 8.10 -15.95
N ILE A 56 -0.62 8.00 -15.63
CA ILE A 56 0.44 8.70 -16.35
C ILE A 56 1.37 7.68 -17.02
N VAL A 57 2.07 6.86 -16.23
CA VAL A 57 3.18 6.04 -16.74
C VAL A 57 2.72 4.99 -17.74
N ILE A 58 1.71 4.17 -17.40
CA ILE A 58 1.24 3.10 -18.28
C ILE A 58 0.67 3.64 -19.60
N PRO A 59 -0.22 4.66 -19.61
CA PRO A 59 -0.72 5.23 -20.85
C PRO A 59 0.38 5.84 -21.72
N ASP A 60 1.35 6.54 -21.13
CA ASP A 60 2.42 7.18 -21.90
C ASP A 60 3.38 6.15 -22.49
N LEU A 61 3.73 5.10 -21.74
CA LEU A 61 4.50 3.98 -22.26
C LEU A 61 3.76 3.25 -23.39
N ALA A 62 2.45 3.02 -23.24
CA ALA A 62 1.63 2.38 -24.26
C ALA A 62 1.60 3.22 -25.55
N ARG A 63 1.43 4.55 -25.44
CA ARG A 63 1.51 5.46 -26.58
C ARG A 63 2.88 5.44 -27.25
N ALA A 64 3.96 5.44 -26.47
CA ALA A 64 5.32 5.44 -26.99
C ALA A 64 5.70 4.16 -27.74
N ILE A 65 5.06 3.02 -27.43
CA ILE A 65 5.28 1.73 -28.11
C ILE A 65 4.40 1.60 -29.36
N LEU A 66 3.22 2.23 -29.36
CA LEU A 66 2.23 2.13 -30.45
C LEU A 66 2.40 3.18 -31.57
N VAL A 67 3.37 4.09 -31.43
CA VAL A 67 3.77 5.09 -32.44
C VAL A 67 5.10 4.69 -33.05
#